data_AF-A0A0C3E486-F1
#
_entry.id   AF-A0A0C3E486-F1
#
_cell.length_a   1.000
_cell.length_b   1.000
_cell.length_c   1.000
_cell.angle_alpha   90.00
_cell.angle_beta   90.00
_cell.angle_gamma   90.00
#
_symmetry.space_group_name_H-M   'P 1'
#
loop_
_entity.id
_entity.type
_entity.pdbx_description
1 polymer ?
#
loop_
_entity_poly.entity_id
_entity_poly.type
_entity_poly.pdbx_seq_one_letter_code
_entity_poly.pdbx_strand_id
1 'polypeptide(L)'
;MIEFHRASFGMEMNGKGMSHLVGGVRVQTINLGDWKTVKEVARVNAEQRRFFAAKLGEVSVEEYSKYNIILQYPDLPLVDITGQGGKRSQMNLLPPEVCEILPNQPLFGELMKDHTANMITVACKPPNVNGEAVVNQGLTHLGFRPPELPCLQDAHWL
;
A
#
# COMPACT_ATOMS: atom_id res chain seq x y z
N MET A 1 -4.91 12.57 -15.42
CA MET A 1 -5.54 12.98 -14.15
C MET A 1 -6.95 12.42 -13.93
N ILE A 2 -7.74 12.15 -14.98
CA ILE A 2 -9.09 11.56 -14.88
C ILE A 2 -9.07 10.05 -14.52
N GLU A 3 -7.99 9.32 -14.84
CA GLU A 3 -7.91 7.87 -14.59
C GLU A 3 -7.88 7.48 -13.11
N PHE A 4 -7.12 8.19 -12.26
CA PHE A 4 -7.09 7.91 -10.82
C PHE A 4 -8.43 8.22 -10.14
N HIS A 5 -9.11 9.28 -10.62
CA HIS A 5 -10.47 9.64 -10.21
C HIS A 5 -11.54 8.63 -10.64
N ARG A 6 -11.27 7.86 -11.71
CA ARG A 6 -12.11 6.74 -12.15
C ARG A 6 -11.77 5.44 -11.42
N ALA A 7 -10.49 5.24 -11.09
CA ALA A 7 -10.01 4.07 -10.34
C ALA A 7 -10.46 4.07 -8.88
N SER A 8 -10.90 5.21 -8.33
CA SER A 8 -11.48 5.30 -6.99
C SER A 8 -12.93 4.82 -6.88
N PHE A 9 -13.44 4.10 -7.89
CA PHE A 9 -14.71 3.35 -7.86
C PHE A 9 -15.92 4.17 -7.39
N GLY A 10 -16.01 5.45 -7.80
CA GLY A 10 -17.12 6.33 -7.44
C GLY A 10 -17.16 6.75 -5.97
N MET A 11 -16.15 6.40 -5.17
CA MET A 11 -16.01 6.87 -3.79
C MET A 11 -15.49 8.31 -3.78
N GLU A 12 -16.15 9.18 -3.02
CA GLU A 12 -15.76 10.57 -2.85
C GLU A 12 -14.31 10.64 -2.30
N MET A 13 -13.44 11.36 -3.02
CA MET A 13 -12.03 11.58 -2.65
C MET A 13 -11.88 12.34 -1.33
N ASN A 14 -12.92 13.05 -0.90
CA ASN A 14 -12.90 13.88 0.29
C ASN A 14 -13.37 13.09 1.54
N GLY A 15 -12.42 12.85 2.44
CA GLY A 15 -12.65 12.61 3.87
C GLY A 15 -13.17 11.23 4.30
N LYS A 16 -14.26 10.71 3.72
CA LYS A 16 -14.92 9.48 4.22
C LYS A 16 -14.88 8.28 3.28
N GLY A 17 -15.03 8.49 1.97
CA GLY A 17 -15.01 7.40 0.99
C GLY A 17 -13.63 6.76 0.88
N MET A 18 -12.64 7.55 0.48
CA MET A 18 -11.26 7.07 0.31
C MET A 18 -10.63 6.57 1.63
N SER A 19 -10.94 7.21 2.75
CA SER A 19 -10.44 6.77 4.07
C SER A 19 -10.91 5.36 4.45
N HIS A 20 -12.02 4.85 3.91
CA HIS A 20 -12.45 3.47 4.15
C HIS A 20 -11.59 2.46 3.37
N LEU A 21 -11.11 2.83 2.18
CA LEU A 21 -10.28 1.96 1.36
C LEU A 21 -8.82 1.98 1.84
N VAL A 22 -8.30 3.15 2.19
CA VAL A 22 -6.89 3.33 2.58
C VAL A 22 -6.69 3.14 4.08
N GLY A 23 -7.72 3.35 4.90
CA GLY A 23 -7.66 3.17 6.35
C GLY A 23 -7.32 1.72 6.72
N GLY A 24 -6.30 1.55 7.54
CA GLY A 24 -5.81 0.23 7.94
C GLY A 24 -4.77 -0.39 7.00
N VAL A 25 -4.53 0.20 5.84
CA VAL A 25 -3.45 -0.24 4.93
C VAL A 25 -2.09 0.11 5.53
N ARG A 26 -1.16 -0.84 5.50
CA ARG A 26 0.23 -0.66 5.90
C ARG A 26 1.04 -0.14 4.73
N VAL A 27 1.72 0.97 4.93
CA VAL A 27 2.59 1.59 3.94
C VAL A 27 4.02 1.64 4.45
N GLN A 28 4.97 1.38 3.57
CA GLN A 28 6.39 1.60 3.80
C GLN A 28 6.75 2.98 3.26
N THR A 29 7.48 3.76 4.06
CA THR A 29 7.97 5.06 3.60
C THR A 29 9.31 4.88 2.91
N ILE A 30 9.44 5.35 1.67
CA ILE A 30 10.69 5.22 0.87
C ILE A 30 11.89 5.83 1.60
N ASN A 31 11.65 6.94 2.32
CA ASN A 31 12.70 7.71 2.98
C ASN A 31 13.19 7.13 4.32
N LEU A 32 12.34 6.36 5.02
CA LEU A 32 12.65 5.84 6.36
C LEU A 32 12.83 4.32 6.37
N GLY A 33 12.27 3.59 5.39
CA GLY A 33 12.26 2.13 5.37
C GLY A 33 11.30 1.49 6.38
N ASP A 34 10.81 2.23 7.37
CA ASP A 34 9.81 1.76 8.33
C ASP A 34 8.42 1.65 7.71
N TRP A 35 7.64 0.70 8.22
CA TRP A 35 6.24 0.52 7.88
C TRP A 35 5.33 1.14 8.95
N LYS A 36 4.25 1.77 8.49
CA LYS A 36 3.23 2.38 9.34
C LYS A 36 1.85 2.13 8.78
N THR A 37 0.85 2.10 9.65
CA THR A 37 -0.55 1.94 9.24
C THR A 37 -1.16 3.30 8.95
N VAL A 38 -1.79 3.42 7.79
CA VAL A 38 -2.57 4.59 7.41
C VAL A 38 -3.83 4.67 8.26
N LYS A 39 -4.07 5.84 8.83
CA LYS A 39 -5.25 6.13 9.63
C LYS A 39 -6.37 6.71 8.77
N GLU A 40 -6.07 7.79 8.04
CA GLU A 40 -7.03 8.50 7.20
C GLU A 40 -6.33 9.31 6.12
N VAL A 41 -7.08 9.73 5.11
CA VAL A 41 -6.64 10.72 4.13
C VAL A 41 -6.94 12.12 4.69
N ALA A 42 -5.92 12.97 4.73
CA ALA A 42 -6.05 14.33 5.22
C ALA A 42 -6.82 15.21 4.23
N ARG A 43 -7.40 16.32 4.73
CA ARG A 43 -8.10 17.31 3.90
C ARG A 43 -7.18 18.43 3.39
N VAL A 44 -5.89 18.31 3.66
CA VAL A 44 -4.89 19.33 3.37
C VAL A 44 -3.84 18.77 2.42
N ASN A 45 -3.33 19.65 1.57
CA ASN A 45 -2.33 19.32 0.55
C ASN A 45 -0.91 19.58 1.07
N ALA A 46 0.10 19.18 0.26
CA ALA A 46 1.50 19.34 0.61
C ALA A 46 1.94 20.81 0.77
N GLU A 47 1.33 21.72 0.00
CA GLU A 47 1.56 23.17 0.07
C GLU A 47 0.99 23.80 1.36
N GLN A 48 -0.22 23.37 1.74
CA GLN A 48 -0.98 23.98 2.83
C GLN A 48 -0.47 23.54 4.20
N ARG A 49 -0.01 22.29 4.32
CA ARG A 49 0.46 21.75 5.58
C ARG A 49 1.88 22.22 5.86
N ARG A 50 2.04 23.03 6.91
CA ARG A 50 3.33 23.42 7.48
C ARG A 50 3.61 22.67 8.76
N PHE A 51 4.87 22.36 9.03
CA PHE A 51 5.30 21.77 10.29
C PHE A 51 6.68 22.26 10.71
N PHE A 52 6.98 22.13 12.00
CA PHE A 52 8.27 22.54 12.55
C PHE A 52 9.29 21.42 12.36
N ALA A 53 10.32 21.69 11.54
CA ALA A 53 11.47 20.83 11.36
C ALA A 53 12.67 21.39 12.14
N ALA A 54 13.25 20.59 13.03
CA ALA A 54 14.29 21.04 13.97
C ALA A 54 15.49 21.74 13.32
N LYS A 55 15.81 21.43 12.05
CA LYS A 55 16.93 22.03 11.31
C LYS A 55 16.54 23.21 10.40
N LEU A 56 15.25 23.35 10.08
CA LEU A 56 14.76 24.23 9.01
C LEU A 56 13.70 25.24 9.48
N GLY A 57 13.23 25.13 10.74
CA GLY A 57 12.14 25.93 11.24
C GLY A 57 10.79 25.47 10.67
N GLU A 58 9.88 26.41 10.41
CA GLU A 58 8.54 26.12 9.93
C GLU A 58 8.49 26.03 8.38
N VAL A 59 8.48 24.81 7.87
CA VAL A 59 8.51 24.49 6.43
C VAL A 59 7.22 23.80 5.99
N SER A 60 6.86 23.95 4.71
CA SER A 60 5.77 23.16 4.13
C SER A 60 6.20 21.71 3.88
N VAL A 61 5.23 20.79 3.76
CA VAL A 61 5.52 19.40 3.39
C VAL A 61 6.15 19.31 2.01
N GLU A 62 5.73 20.16 1.07
CA GLU A 62 6.33 20.24 -0.26
C GLU A 62 7.80 20.68 -0.21
N GLU A 63 8.11 21.73 0.55
CA GLU A 63 9.49 22.21 0.74
C GLU A 63 10.37 21.16 1.42
N TYR A 64 9.83 20.44 2.39
CA TYR A 64 10.54 19.35 3.06
C TYR A 64 10.74 18.12 2.17
N SER A 65 9.80 17.84 1.25
CA SER A 65 9.95 16.72 0.32
C SER A 65 11.11 16.92 -0.66
N LYS A 66 11.39 18.19 -1.05
CA LYS A 66 12.44 18.54 -2.02
C LYS A 66 13.84 18.04 -1.65
N TYR A 67 14.10 17.72 -0.39
CA TYR A 67 15.37 17.13 0.03
C TYR A 67 15.59 15.69 -0.44
N ASN A 68 14.52 14.95 -0.72
CA ASN A 68 14.60 13.56 -1.19
C ASN A 68 13.95 13.38 -2.57
N ILE A 69 12.73 13.89 -2.76
CA ILE A 69 11.93 13.64 -3.98
C ILE A 69 11.16 14.91 -4.37
N ILE A 70 11.18 15.22 -5.66
CA ILE A 70 10.34 16.27 -6.27
C ILE A 70 8.95 15.70 -6.47
N LEU A 71 7.96 16.25 -5.76
CA LEU A 71 6.56 15.83 -5.86
C LEU A 71 6.00 16.16 -7.25
N GLN A 72 5.38 15.19 -7.91
CA GLN A 72 4.73 15.39 -9.20
C GLN A 72 3.31 15.95 -9.04
N TYR A 73 2.66 15.62 -7.92
CA TYR A 73 1.27 15.95 -7.62
C TYR A 73 1.15 16.59 -6.23
N PRO A 74 1.62 17.84 -6.05
CA PRO A 74 1.56 18.54 -4.76
C PRO A 74 0.12 18.89 -4.33
N ASP A 75 -0.82 18.86 -5.27
CA ASP A 75 -2.25 19.11 -5.10
C ASP A 75 -3.04 17.93 -4.52
N LEU A 76 -2.41 16.75 -4.38
CA LEU A 76 -3.04 15.60 -3.75
C LEU A 76 -3.14 15.75 -2.24
N PRO A 77 -4.20 15.19 -1.63
CA PRO A 77 -4.35 15.17 -0.18
C PRO A 77 -3.26 14.32 0.46
N LEU A 78 -2.74 14.79 1.61
CA LEU A 78 -1.74 14.07 2.38
C LEU A 78 -2.35 12.84 3.08
N VAL A 79 -1.50 11.88 3.45
CA VAL A 79 -1.89 10.65 4.15
C VAL A 79 -1.45 10.71 5.61
N ASP A 80 -2.36 10.42 6.55
CA ASP A 80 -2.05 10.34 7.97
C ASP A 80 -1.53 8.94 8.34
N ILE A 81 -0.27 8.88 8.79
CA ILE A 81 0.43 7.66 9.21
C ILE A 81 0.71 7.60 10.72
N THR A 82 -0.01 8.39 11.53
CA THR A 82 0.19 8.44 12.99
C THR A 82 -0.16 7.13 13.71
N GLY A 83 -0.68 6.13 12.97
CA GLY A 83 -1.12 4.85 13.51
C GLY A 83 -2.42 4.97 14.32
N GLN A 84 -3.01 3.83 14.69
CA GLN A 84 -4.33 3.79 15.32
C GLN A 84 -4.37 4.43 16.73
N GLY A 85 -3.25 4.49 17.45
CA GLY A 85 -3.16 5.09 18.80
C GLY A 85 -2.71 6.55 18.84
N GLY A 86 -2.47 7.18 17.70
CA GLY A 86 -1.92 8.53 17.61
C GLY A 86 -2.89 9.63 18.00
N LYS A 87 -2.44 10.58 18.85
CA LYS A 87 -3.18 11.81 19.14
C LYS A 87 -3.22 12.71 17.90
N ARG A 88 -4.35 13.41 17.67
CA ARG A 88 -4.48 14.39 16.57
C ARG A 88 -3.41 15.49 16.62
N SER A 89 -2.91 15.81 17.82
CA SER A 89 -1.84 16.80 18.00
C SER A 89 -0.48 16.36 17.46
N GLN A 90 -0.29 15.07 17.15
CA GLN A 90 0.96 14.48 16.65
C GLN A 90 0.76 13.90 15.24
N MET A 91 -0.09 14.52 14.42
CA MET A 91 -0.37 14.04 13.07
C MET A 91 0.87 14.07 12.18
N ASN A 92 1.34 12.88 11.79
CA ASN A 92 2.36 12.67 10.78
C ASN A 92 1.69 12.56 9.42
N LEU A 93 1.72 13.65 8.66
CA LEU A 93 1.15 13.73 7.33
C LEU A 93 2.26 13.57 6.30
N LEU A 94 2.15 12.56 5.44
CA LEU A 94 3.09 12.29 4.36
C LEU A 94 2.42 12.44 3.00
N PRO A 95 3.17 12.87 1.97
CA PRO A 95 2.70 12.75 0.59
C PRO A 95 2.40 11.29 0.22
N PRO A 96 1.37 11.00 -0.57
CA PRO A 96 1.11 9.65 -1.05
C PRO A 96 2.25 9.11 -1.92
N GLU A 97 2.97 9.97 -2.63
CA GLU A 97 4.10 9.59 -3.51
C GLU A 97 5.29 8.96 -2.77
N VAL A 98 5.43 9.21 -1.47
CA VAL A 98 6.50 8.61 -0.65
C VAL A 98 6.06 7.33 0.07
N CYS A 99 4.81 6.91 -0.10
CA CYS A 99 4.21 5.76 0.57
C CYS A 99 4.02 4.60 -0.41
N GLU A 100 4.72 3.50 -0.18
CA GLU A 100 4.54 2.25 -0.93
C GLU A 100 3.64 1.29 -0.15
N ILE A 101 2.63 0.70 -0.79
CA ILE A 101 1.73 -0.26 -0.15
C ILE A 101 2.46 -1.59 0.00
N LEU A 102 2.56 -2.10 1.24
CA LEU A 102 3.16 -3.42 1.46
C LEU A 102 2.36 -4.53 0.75
N PRO A 103 3.02 -5.54 0.16
CA PRO A 103 2.34 -6.65 -0.49
C PRO A 103 1.57 -7.51 0.52
N ASN A 104 0.67 -8.35 0.00
CA ASN A 104 -0.09 -9.35 0.78
C ASN A 104 -1.01 -8.76 1.85
N GLN A 105 -1.63 -7.62 1.53
CA GLN A 105 -2.64 -7.02 2.40
C GLN A 105 -4.06 -7.39 1.95
N PRO A 106 -4.93 -7.77 2.89
CA PRO A 106 -6.33 -8.02 2.57
C PRO A 106 -7.04 -6.71 2.25
N LEU A 107 -7.95 -6.75 1.28
CA LEU A 107 -8.92 -5.69 1.06
C LEU A 107 -10.11 -5.90 2.01
N PHE A 108 -10.42 -4.89 2.83
CA PHE A 108 -11.57 -4.93 3.73
C PHE A 108 -12.76 -4.19 3.12
N GLY A 109 -13.93 -4.84 3.10
CA GLY A 109 -15.17 -4.27 2.57
C GLY A 109 -15.82 -5.15 1.50
N GLU A 110 -16.97 -4.70 1.00
CA GLU A 110 -17.69 -5.40 -0.06
C GLU A 110 -17.04 -5.13 -1.42
N LEU A 111 -16.85 -6.19 -2.21
CA LEU A 111 -16.40 -6.07 -3.59
C LEU A 111 -17.54 -5.53 -4.46
N MET A 112 -17.23 -4.62 -5.38
CA MET A 112 -18.19 -4.24 -6.41
C MET A 112 -18.57 -5.44 -7.29
N LYS A 113 -19.73 -5.37 -7.94
CA LYS A 113 -20.24 -6.45 -8.80
C LYS A 113 -19.24 -6.85 -9.89
N ASP A 114 -18.56 -5.88 -10.50
CA ASP A 114 -17.56 -6.13 -11.55
C ASP A 114 -16.31 -6.85 -10.99
N HIS A 115 -15.80 -6.41 -9.83
CA HIS A 115 -14.72 -7.10 -9.15
C HIS A 115 -15.13 -8.51 -8.70
N THR A 116 -16.36 -8.67 -8.26
CA THR A 116 -16.92 -9.96 -7.86
C THR A 116 -17.04 -10.89 -9.06
N ALA A 117 -17.48 -10.39 -10.23
CA ALA A 117 -17.51 -11.15 -11.47
C ALA A 117 -16.10 -11.61 -11.86
N ASN A 118 -15.11 -10.72 -11.82
CA ASN A 118 -13.71 -11.05 -12.09
C ASN A 118 -13.15 -12.06 -11.07
N MET A 119 -13.47 -11.88 -9.78
CA MET A 119 -13.09 -12.83 -8.72
C MET A 119 -13.66 -14.22 -8.99
N ILE A 120 -14.94 -14.32 -9.38
CA ILE A 120 -15.58 -15.59 -9.73
C ILE A 120 -14.85 -16.25 -10.91
N THR A 121 -14.50 -15.49 -11.95
CA THR A 121 -13.75 -16.03 -13.10
C THR A 121 -12.39 -16.60 -12.68
N VAL A 122 -11.73 -15.98 -11.71
CA VAL A 122 -10.43 -16.46 -11.20
C VAL A 122 -10.59 -17.65 -10.24
N ALA A 123 -11.60 -17.64 -9.37
CA ALA A 123 -11.80 -18.64 -8.32
C ALA A 123 -12.45 -19.93 -8.84
N CYS A 124 -13.44 -19.82 -9.73
CA CYS A 124 -14.23 -20.94 -10.22
C CYS A 124 -13.62 -21.56 -11.48
N LYS A 125 -12.44 -22.16 -11.35
CA LYS A 125 -11.79 -22.93 -12.43
C LYS A 125 -12.35 -24.36 -12.52
N PRO A 126 -12.29 -25.02 -13.68
CA PRO A 126 -12.76 -26.39 -13.84
C PRO A 126 -11.92 -27.39 -13.01
N PRO A 127 -12.49 -28.56 -12.66
CA PRO A 127 -11.86 -29.49 -11.71
C PRO A 127 -10.46 -29.98 -12.11
N ASN A 128 -10.22 -30.19 -13.40
CA ASN A 128 -8.91 -30.58 -13.92
C ASN A 128 -7.83 -29.51 -13.63
N VAL A 129 -8.15 -28.23 -13.89
CA VAL A 129 -7.22 -27.10 -13.66
C VAL A 129 -7.02 -26.86 -12.16
N ASN A 130 -8.08 -26.93 -11.36
CA ASN A 130 -7.96 -26.79 -9.91
C ASN A 130 -7.17 -27.93 -9.27
N GLY A 131 -7.39 -29.18 -9.72
CA GLY A 131 -6.61 -30.33 -9.25
C GLY A 131 -5.13 -30.19 -9.55
N GLU A 132 -4.77 -29.75 -10.75
CA GLU A 132 -3.39 -29.47 -11.13
C GLU A 132 -2.76 -28.37 -10.27
N ALA A 133 -3.47 -27.26 -10.04
CA ALA A 133 -2.99 -26.17 -9.20
C ALA A 133 -2.77 -26.61 -7.74
N VAL A 134 -3.69 -27.39 -7.17
CA VAL A 134 -3.57 -27.89 -5.79
C VAL A 134 -2.35 -28.82 -5.64
N VAL A 135 -2.17 -29.77 -6.56
CA VAL A 135 -1.11 -30.77 -6.47
C VAL A 135 0.27 -30.15 -6.75
N ASN A 136 0.38 -29.33 -7.81
CA ASN A 136 1.70 -28.83 -8.24
C ASN A 136 2.13 -27.55 -7.51
N GLN A 137 1.20 -26.62 -7.29
CA GLN A 137 1.49 -25.33 -6.64
C GLN A 137 1.17 -25.40 -5.14
N GLY A 138 -0.02 -25.90 -4.78
CA GLY A 138 -0.50 -25.93 -3.40
C GLY A 138 0.40 -26.74 -2.45
N LEU A 139 0.74 -27.99 -2.82
CA LEU A 139 1.62 -28.83 -1.98
C LEU A 139 3.02 -28.24 -1.79
N THR A 140 3.53 -27.51 -2.80
CA THR A 140 4.82 -26.82 -2.73
C THR A 140 4.74 -25.62 -1.78
N HIS A 141 3.71 -24.77 -1.92
CA HIS A 141 3.52 -23.60 -1.05
C HIS A 141 3.22 -23.96 0.41
N LEU A 142 2.56 -25.08 0.66
CA LEU A 142 2.27 -25.59 2.00
C LEU A 142 3.47 -26.32 2.64
N GLY A 143 4.56 -26.53 1.90
CA GLY A 143 5.77 -27.20 2.39
C GLY A 143 5.66 -28.73 2.49
N PHE A 144 4.68 -29.35 1.82
CA PHE A 144 4.52 -30.81 1.78
C PHE A 144 5.37 -31.50 0.71
N ARG A 145 5.90 -30.73 -0.25
CA ARG A 145 6.95 -31.18 -1.17
C ARG A 145 8.28 -30.63 -0.66
N PRO A 146 9.35 -31.44 -0.59
CA PRO A 146 10.68 -30.91 -0.26
C PRO A 146 11.00 -29.76 -1.23
N PRO A 147 11.56 -28.63 -0.75
CA PRO A 147 12.07 -27.62 -1.67
C PRO A 147 13.03 -28.34 -2.61
N GLU A 148 12.90 -28.09 -3.92
CA GLU A 148 13.95 -28.41 -4.87
C GLU A 148 15.17 -27.57 -4.45
N LEU A 149 15.93 -28.09 -3.49
CA LEU A 149 17.27 -27.63 -3.24
C LEU A 149 17.96 -27.75 -4.60
N PRO A 150 18.57 -26.68 -5.14
CA PRO A 150 19.52 -26.84 -6.21
C PRO A 150 20.50 -27.89 -5.68
N CYS A 151 20.53 -29.03 -6.35
CA CYS A 151 21.43 -30.12 -6.00
C CYS A 151 22.81 -29.52 -5.71
N LEU A 152 23.37 -29.85 -4.55
CA LEU A 152 24.79 -29.69 -4.26
C LEU A 152 25.59 -30.30 -5.42
N GLN A 153 25.90 -29.52 -6.45
CA GLN A 153 26.76 -29.93 -7.56
C GLN A 153 28.15 -29.29 -7.47
N ASP A 154 28.39 -28.35 -6.55
CA ASP A 154 29.70 -27.71 -6.41
C ASP A 154 30.29 -27.87 -5.00
N ALA A 155 30.28 -29.08 -4.46
CA ALA A 155 31.20 -29.45 -3.38
C ALA A 155 32.40 -30.24 -3.94
N HIS A 156 33.08 -29.65 -4.92
CA HIS A 156 34.48 -29.95 -5.18
C HIS A 156 35.32 -29.14 -4.20
N TRP A 157 35.65 -29.72 -3.05
CA TRP A 157 36.78 -29.28 -2.25
C TRP A 157 37.83 -30.38 -2.27
N LEU A 158 39.04 -29.98 -2.66
CA LEU A 158 40.31 -30.70 -2.47
C LEU A 158 40.65 -30.80 -0.99
#